data_AF-A0A1Y5XXD5-F1
#
_entry.id   AF-A0A1Y5XXD5-F1
#
_cell.length_a   1.000
_cell.length_b   1.000
_cell.length_c   1.000
_cell.angle_alpha   90.00
_cell.angle_beta   90.00
_cell.angle_gamma   90.00
#
_symmetry.space_group_name_H-M   'P 1'
#
loop_
_entity.id
_entity.type
_entity.pdbx_description
1 polymer ?
#
loop_
_entity_poly.entity_id
_entity_poly.type
_entity_poly.pdbx_seq_one_letter_code
_entity_poly.pdbx_strand_id
1 'polypeptide(L)'
;MCGITGWVSYRRNLTHEQATIDAMTQTMACRGPDAAGTWSEPHVALGHRRLAVIDLPGGAQPMRVSTPDGDVVMVYSGEAYNFTELRDELSDQEFFSDSDTEVVLRGYLRWGPAVADRLNGMYAFAIWDGRTQELVMIRDRMGIKPFYFYPTADGVLFGSEPKAIFANPLPKRVVDVNGLRELFGLVKTPRNAIWRGMQEVEPGTIVTVSENGIKTRTYWRLEAKPHKDSVEDTVLNVRDLLDDIVRRQLIADVPRCVLLSGGLDSSAITAIAADQLNEPVRSFAVDFVGQEENFQPDELRGTPDSPYVHDVADYVKTDHTDIVLDHNALSDPELRRKVITARDMPLGFGDTDASLYLLFKAIRGQSTVALSGESADEVFGGYKQFHDPVIQQADFFPWLLLARDMRRESSLTPELEKALDLRTYLNDNYRSAVAEVDRVDGEDEFTHRMRVMSYLHLTRFVRTLLDRKDRMSMAVGLEVRVPFCDHRLVEYVYNTPWSMKTYDGREKSLLRGAVKDALPQSVVQRVKSPYPSTQDPLYAADIERQANELPADHPVFSLIDRKVLSGAHRYTVERILSFATWLDIYQPEVVF
;
A
#
# COMPACT_ATOMS: atom_id res chain seq x y z
N MET A 1 -11.65 -2.36 3.79
CA MET A 1 -11.93 -0.94 3.57
C MET A 1 -12.74 -0.63 2.33
N CYS A 2 -13.48 0.47 2.42
CA CYS A 2 -14.36 0.95 1.36
C CYS A 2 -13.64 1.29 0.04
N GLY A 3 -14.42 1.49 -1.02
CA GLY A 3 -13.98 2.16 -2.25
C GLY A 3 -14.74 3.47 -2.45
N ILE A 4 -14.03 4.51 -2.87
CA ILE A 4 -14.59 5.83 -3.14
C ILE A 4 -14.41 6.21 -4.60
N THR A 5 -15.33 7.01 -5.13
CA THR A 5 -15.26 7.55 -6.48
C THR A 5 -16.08 8.84 -6.58
N GLY A 6 -15.78 9.67 -7.57
CA GLY A 6 -16.60 10.84 -7.84
C GLY A 6 -16.21 11.63 -9.07
N TRP A 7 -17.08 12.57 -9.41
CA TRP A 7 -16.97 13.46 -10.54
C TRP A 7 -17.37 14.86 -10.11
N VAL A 8 -16.52 15.86 -10.36
CA VAL A 8 -16.83 17.28 -10.24
C VAL A 8 -16.76 17.93 -11.62
N SER A 9 -17.74 18.77 -11.94
CA SER A 9 -17.81 19.54 -13.18
C SER A 9 -18.55 20.86 -12.92
N TYR A 10 -17.89 21.98 -13.23
CA TYR A 10 -18.49 23.30 -13.07
C TYR A 10 -19.33 23.73 -14.29
N ARG A 11 -19.25 23.02 -15.42
CA ARG A 11 -19.99 23.34 -16.66
C ARG A 11 -21.09 22.34 -17.01
N ARG A 12 -21.07 21.12 -16.45
CA ARG A 12 -22.08 20.08 -16.70
C ARG A 12 -22.93 19.87 -15.45
N ASN A 13 -24.24 19.70 -15.64
CA ASN A 13 -25.15 19.31 -14.57
C ASN A 13 -25.07 17.78 -14.34
N LEU A 14 -24.44 17.38 -13.24
CA LEU A 14 -24.17 15.97 -12.93
C LEU A 14 -25.37 15.20 -12.36
N THR A 15 -26.49 15.88 -12.06
CA THR A 15 -27.74 15.19 -11.68
C THR A 15 -28.34 14.34 -12.81
N HIS A 16 -27.89 14.56 -14.06
CA HIS A 16 -28.27 13.76 -15.23
C HIS A 16 -27.31 12.60 -15.53
N GLU A 17 -26.24 12.44 -14.74
CA GLU A 17 -25.14 11.50 -15.02
C GLU A 17 -25.14 10.30 -14.05
N GLN A 18 -26.31 9.97 -13.48
CA GLN A 18 -26.47 8.93 -12.46
C GLN A 18 -25.91 7.56 -12.92
N ALA A 19 -26.20 7.16 -14.16
CA ALA A 19 -25.71 5.89 -14.71
C ALA A 19 -24.17 5.82 -14.74
N THR A 20 -23.50 6.95 -15.00
CA THR A 20 -22.04 7.01 -15.01
C THR A 20 -21.47 6.89 -13.60
N ILE A 21 -22.02 7.61 -12.60
CA ILE A 21 -21.53 7.47 -11.22
C ILE A 21 -21.82 6.08 -10.65
N ASP A 22 -22.93 5.44 -11.01
CA ASP A 22 -23.24 4.06 -10.63
C ASP A 22 -22.21 3.09 -11.24
N ALA A 23 -21.86 3.25 -12.52
CA ALA A 23 -20.83 2.45 -13.18
C ALA A 23 -19.45 2.63 -12.52
N MET A 24 -19.06 3.87 -12.22
CA MET A 24 -17.83 4.18 -11.49
C MET A 24 -17.82 3.50 -10.11
N THR A 25 -18.93 3.57 -9.38
CA THR A 25 -19.09 2.98 -8.03
C THR A 25 -19.03 1.46 -8.09
N GLN A 26 -19.63 0.84 -9.11
CA GLN A 26 -19.67 -0.61 -9.26
C GLN A 26 -18.28 -1.23 -9.44
N THR A 27 -17.33 -0.51 -10.05
CA THR A 27 -15.95 -1.01 -10.18
C THR A 27 -15.28 -1.30 -8.83
N MET A 28 -15.76 -0.66 -7.75
CA MET A 28 -15.22 -0.76 -6.40
C MET A 28 -15.89 -1.85 -5.55
N ALA A 29 -16.76 -2.68 -6.13
CA ALA A 29 -17.60 -3.63 -5.39
C ALA A 29 -16.79 -4.66 -4.56
N CYS A 30 -15.63 -5.09 -5.05
CA CYS A 30 -14.74 -6.00 -4.30
C CYS A 30 -14.19 -5.35 -3.03
N ARG A 31 -13.89 -4.05 -3.08
CA ARG A 31 -13.37 -3.30 -1.92
C ARG A 31 -14.44 -3.16 -0.85
N GLY A 32 -15.65 -2.80 -1.27
CA GLY A 32 -16.80 -2.63 -0.38
C GLY A 32 -17.98 -3.51 -0.77
N PRO A 33 -18.02 -4.78 -0.35
CA PRO A 33 -19.07 -5.72 -0.72
C PRO A 33 -20.39 -5.49 0.04
N ASP A 34 -20.37 -4.83 1.20
CA ASP A 34 -21.48 -4.86 2.16
C ASP A 34 -22.58 -3.83 1.86
N ALA A 35 -22.22 -2.66 1.33
CA ALA A 35 -23.20 -1.64 0.93
C ALA A 35 -22.69 -0.78 -0.23
N ALA A 36 -23.61 -0.09 -0.89
CA ALA A 36 -23.33 0.89 -1.93
C ALA A 36 -24.19 2.13 -1.72
N GLY A 37 -23.66 3.30 -2.10
CA GLY A 37 -24.40 4.55 -2.08
C GLY A 37 -23.85 5.52 -3.10
N THR A 38 -24.72 6.33 -3.68
CA THR A 38 -24.37 7.45 -4.56
C THR A 38 -25.16 8.68 -4.15
N TRP A 39 -24.58 9.85 -4.41
CA TRP A 39 -25.19 11.14 -4.15
C TRP A 39 -24.76 12.12 -5.23
N SER A 40 -25.66 12.99 -5.69
CA SER A 40 -25.36 13.95 -6.74
C SER A 40 -26.08 15.29 -6.54
N GLU A 41 -25.41 16.32 -7.02
CA GLU A 41 -25.83 17.71 -7.13
C GLU A 41 -25.40 18.25 -8.50
N PRO A 42 -25.79 19.47 -8.91
CA PRO A 42 -25.44 20.00 -10.22
C PRO A 42 -23.94 19.94 -10.54
N HIS A 43 -23.05 20.20 -9.59
CA HIS A 43 -21.61 20.27 -9.83
C HIS A 43 -20.82 19.02 -9.40
N VAL A 44 -21.46 18.06 -8.74
CA VAL A 44 -20.77 16.94 -8.12
C VAL A 44 -21.61 15.66 -8.13
N ALA A 45 -20.96 14.52 -8.34
CA ALA A 45 -21.52 13.20 -8.09
C ALA A 45 -20.48 12.38 -7.31
N LEU A 46 -20.90 11.77 -6.21
CA LEU A 46 -20.08 10.97 -5.31
C LEU A 46 -20.63 9.55 -5.24
N GLY A 47 -19.71 8.58 -5.15
CA GLY A 47 -20.03 7.17 -5.08
C GLY A 47 -19.17 6.45 -4.04
N HIS A 48 -19.79 5.52 -3.33
CA HIS A 48 -19.14 4.79 -2.25
C HIS A 48 -19.56 3.30 -2.24
N ARG A 49 -18.59 2.43 -1.99
CA ARG A 49 -18.76 1.00 -1.71
C ARG A 49 -18.22 0.71 -0.33
N ARG A 50 -19.05 0.17 0.57
CA ARG A 50 -18.71 -0.03 1.98
C ARG A 50 -18.21 -1.44 2.28
N LEU A 51 -17.11 -1.54 3.01
CA LEU A 51 -16.82 -2.69 3.86
C LEU A 51 -17.12 -2.25 5.29
N ALA A 52 -18.06 -2.88 5.96
CA ALA A 52 -18.51 -2.47 7.29
C ALA A 52 -17.61 -3.11 8.35
N VAL A 53 -16.82 -2.28 9.05
CA VAL A 53 -15.84 -2.71 10.08
C VAL A 53 -16.21 -2.17 11.46
N ILE A 54 -16.60 -0.89 11.54
CA ILE A 54 -17.11 -0.22 12.75
C ILE A 54 -18.52 0.30 12.45
N ASP A 55 -19.42 0.17 13.43
CA ASP A 55 -20.81 0.61 13.41
C ASP A 55 -21.55 0.15 12.14
N LEU A 56 -21.81 -1.16 12.08
CA LEU A 56 -22.41 -1.83 10.93
C LEU A 56 -23.71 -1.15 10.40
N PRO A 57 -24.64 -0.65 11.23
CA PRO A 57 -25.83 0.06 10.73
C PRO A 57 -25.62 1.57 10.46
N GLY A 58 -24.85 2.29 11.27
CA GLY A 58 -24.80 3.76 11.25
C GLY A 58 -23.82 4.39 10.26
N GLY A 59 -22.79 3.66 9.82
CA GLY A 59 -21.72 4.18 8.95
C GLY A 59 -22.03 4.24 7.44
N ALA A 60 -23.28 4.44 7.03
CA ALA A 60 -23.64 4.53 5.61
C ALA A 60 -23.02 5.76 4.93
N GLN A 61 -22.61 5.61 3.67
CA GLN A 61 -21.97 6.68 2.90
C GLN A 61 -22.45 6.70 1.43
N PRO A 62 -22.44 7.85 0.72
CA PRO A 62 -21.89 9.15 1.12
C PRO A 62 -22.54 9.75 2.38
N MET A 63 -21.72 10.16 3.35
CA MET A 63 -22.20 10.69 4.63
C MET A 63 -22.38 12.20 4.52
N ARG A 64 -23.49 12.72 5.04
CA ARG A 64 -23.92 14.11 4.80
C ARG A 64 -24.30 14.83 6.08
N VAL A 65 -23.92 16.11 6.15
CA VAL A 65 -24.48 17.09 7.09
C VAL A 65 -25.04 18.26 6.30
N SER A 66 -26.32 18.56 6.51
CA SER A 66 -26.97 19.74 5.92
C SER A 66 -26.69 20.98 6.75
N THR A 67 -26.28 22.06 6.11
CA THR A 67 -26.09 23.38 6.73
C THR A 67 -26.97 24.42 6.03
N PRO A 68 -27.23 25.58 6.64
CA PRO A 68 -28.01 26.65 6.00
C PRO A 68 -27.42 27.12 4.66
N ASP A 69 -26.10 26.99 4.49
CA ASP A 69 -25.35 27.51 3.34
C ASP A 69 -25.02 26.42 2.30
N GLY A 70 -25.42 25.16 2.53
CA GLY A 70 -25.17 24.05 1.61
C GLY A 70 -24.92 22.71 2.32
N ASP A 71 -25.09 21.61 1.60
CA ASP A 71 -24.77 20.27 2.09
C ASP A 71 -23.24 20.05 2.10
N VAL A 72 -22.72 19.45 3.17
CA VAL A 72 -21.34 18.96 3.24
C VAL A 72 -21.38 17.44 3.19
N VAL A 73 -20.79 16.85 2.15
CA VAL A 73 -20.93 15.42 1.84
C VAL A 73 -19.57 14.77 1.67
N MET A 74 -19.36 13.64 2.34
CA MET A 74 -18.10 12.91 2.34
C MET A 74 -18.23 11.49 1.80
N VAL A 75 -17.22 11.07 1.06
CA VAL A 75 -16.91 9.66 0.80
C VAL A 75 -15.53 9.34 1.36
N TYR A 76 -15.45 8.29 2.18
CA TYR A 76 -14.32 7.97 3.02
C TYR A 76 -13.94 6.49 2.91
N SER A 77 -12.71 6.24 2.47
CA SER A 77 -12.06 4.94 2.56
C SER A 77 -10.95 5.10 3.60
N GLY A 78 -11.23 4.74 4.85
CA GLY A 78 -10.23 4.86 5.90
C GLY A 78 -10.63 4.20 7.21
N GLU A 79 -9.71 4.32 8.16
CA GLU A 79 -9.93 4.18 9.58
C GLU A 79 -9.18 5.32 10.30
N ALA A 80 -9.88 6.08 11.14
CA ALA A 80 -9.29 7.07 12.02
C ALA A 80 -9.11 6.42 13.41
N TYR A 81 -7.91 5.92 13.68
CA TYR A 81 -7.56 5.19 14.90
C TYR A 81 -7.62 6.02 16.20
N ASN A 82 -7.74 7.34 16.09
CA ASN A 82 -7.98 8.24 17.22
C ASN A 82 -9.40 8.85 17.24
N PHE A 83 -10.38 8.20 16.57
CA PHE A 83 -11.73 8.74 16.49
C PHE A 83 -12.43 8.88 17.84
N THR A 84 -12.09 8.05 18.84
CA THR A 84 -12.66 8.17 20.19
C THR A 84 -12.19 9.45 20.87
N GLU A 85 -10.89 9.78 20.80
CA GLU A 85 -10.38 11.03 21.36
C GLU A 85 -10.92 12.25 20.63
N LEU A 86 -11.00 12.19 19.29
CA LEU A 86 -11.54 13.29 18.49
C LEU A 86 -13.04 13.49 18.72
N ARG A 87 -13.79 12.43 19.00
CA ARG A 87 -15.21 12.52 19.38
C ARG A 87 -15.38 13.27 20.70
N ASP A 88 -14.51 13.03 21.69
CA ASP A 88 -14.54 13.77 22.97
C ASP A 88 -14.24 15.26 22.78
N GLU A 89 -13.28 15.60 21.91
CA GLU A 89 -12.98 16.99 21.52
C GLU A 89 -14.14 17.69 20.79
N LEU A 90 -15.03 16.91 20.16
CA LEU A 90 -16.21 17.36 19.43
C LEU A 90 -17.50 17.13 20.23
N SER A 91 -17.42 17.01 21.55
CA SER A 91 -18.57 16.74 22.43
C SER A 91 -19.68 17.79 22.39
N ASP A 92 -19.45 18.96 21.80
CA ASP A 92 -20.46 19.98 21.53
C ASP A 92 -21.25 19.75 20.23
N GLN A 93 -20.89 18.74 19.44
CA GLN A 93 -21.59 18.32 18.24
C GLN A 93 -22.53 17.15 18.53
N GLU A 94 -23.67 17.12 17.86
CA GLU A 94 -24.55 15.95 17.89
C GLU A 94 -24.04 14.87 16.92
N PHE A 95 -23.92 13.64 17.41
CA PHE A 95 -23.57 12.46 16.62
C PHE A 95 -24.78 11.54 16.44
N PHE A 96 -24.94 10.95 15.27
CA PHE A 96 -26.01 9.97 14.98
C PHE A 96 -25.49 8.54 14.77
N SER A 97 -24.17 8.36 14.75
CA SER A 97 -23.47 7.10 14.52
C SER A 97 -22.25 6.99 15.45
N ASP A 98 -21.79 5.76 15.66
CA ASP A 98 -20.56 5.45 16.40
C ASP A 98 -19.35 5.30 15.45
N SER A 99 -19.59 5.34 14.14
CA SER A 99 -18.55 5.27 13.11
C SER A 99 -17.52 6.39 13.23
N ASP A 100 -16.25 6.03 12.99
CA ASP A 100 -15.13 6.96 12.82
C ASP A 100 -15.40 7.99 11.69
N THR A 101 -16.13 7.58 10.66
CA THR A 101 -16.50 8.40 9.49
C THR A 101 -17.24 9.67 9.91
N GLU A 102 -18.17 9.58 10.88
CA GLU A 102 -18.89 10.78 11.34
C GLU A 102 -17.96 11.73 12.09
N VAL A 103 -17.04 11.19 12.90
CA VAL A 103 -16.03 12.00 13.60
C VAL A 103 -15.17 12.79 12.61
N VAL A 104 -14.75 12.17 11.50
CA VAL A 104 -14.01 12.87 10.45
C VAL A 104 -14.84 13.98 9.80
N LEU A 105 -16.12 13.72 9.47
CA LEU A 105 -17.01 14.72 8.86
C LEU A 105 -17.29 15.89 9.82
N ARG A 106 -17.58 15.61 11.09
CA ARG A 106 -17.77 16.65 12.13
C ARG A 106 -16.48 17.42 12.38
N GLY A 107 -15.33 16.75 12.38
CA GLY A 107 -14.02 17.37 12.45
C GLY A 107 -13.76 18.33 11.28
N TYR A 108 -14.15 17.95 10.06
CA TYR A 108 -14.07 18.85 8.91
C TYR A 108 -14.98 20.07 9.06
N LEU A 109 -16.21 19.93 9.56
CA LEU A 109 -17.08 21.08 9.82
C LEU A 109 -16.46 22.08 10.82
N ARG A 110 -15.72 21.58 11.81
CA ARG A 110 -15.05 22.39 12.83
C ARG A 110 -13.76 23.03 12.35
N TRP A 111 -12.90 22.26 11.68
CA TRP A 111 -11.51 22.64 11.39
C TRP A 111 -11.23 22.83 9.89
N GLY A 112 -12.22 22.62 9.04
CA GLY A 112 -12.06 22.60 7.59
C GLY A 112 -11.02 21.55 7.16
N PRO A 113 -10.24 21.83 6.11
CA PRO A 113 -9.18 20.94 5.64
C PRO A 113 -8.10 20.61 6.70
N ALA A 114 -7.96 21.41 7.76
CA ALA A 114 -7.01 21.15 8.84
C ALA A 114 -7.42 19.95 9.74
N VAL A 115 -8.58 19.32 9.50
CA VAL A 115 -8.90 18.01 10.10
C VAL A 115 -7.78 16.99 9.82
N ALA A 116 -7.13 17.05 8.64
CA ALA A 116 -6.04 16.16 8.27
C ALA A 116 -4.86 16.18 9.27
N ASP A 117 -4.58 17.34 9.86
CA ASP A 117 -3.51 17.53 10.83
C ASP A 117 -3.78 16.74 12.13
N ARG A 118 -5.05 16.44 12.45
CA ARG A 118 -5.47 15.78 13.69
C ARG A 118 -5.71 14.27 13.59
N LEU A 119 -5.85 13.74 12.38
CA LEU A 119 -6.15 12.33 12.20
C LEU A 119 -4.92 11.47 12.45
N ASN A 120 -5.06 10.43 13.27
CA ASN A 120 -4.19 9.26 13.28
C ASN A 120 -4.94 8.13 12.55
N GLY A 121 -4.40 7.59 11.47
CA GLY A 121 -5.16 6.63 10.68
C GLY A 121 -4.52 6.27 9.35
N MET A 122 -5.19 5.36 8.65
CA MET A 122 -4.99 5.10 7.23
C MET A 122 -6.26 5.54 6.49
N TYR A 123 -6.18 6.46 5.55
CA TYR A 123 -7.37 7.04 4.95
C TYR A 123 -7.11 7.71 3.60
N ALA A 124 -8.12 7.65 2.75
CA ALA A 124 -8.30 8.48 1.57
C ALA A 124 -9.77 8.91 1.55
N PHE A 125 -10.03 10.21 1.49
CA PHE A 125 -11.40 10.71 1.46
C PHE A 125 -11.57 11.99 0.66
N ALA A 126 -12.79 12.19 0.19
CA ALA A 126 -13.20 13.35 -0.57
C ALA A 126 -14.43 13.97 0.08
N ILE A 127 -14.41 15.28 0.26
CA ILE A 127 -15.52 16.08 0.81
C ILE A 127 -15.93 17.09 -0.24
N TRP A 128 -17.20 17.07 -0.62
CA TRP A 128 -17.83 18.21 -1.29
C TRP A 128 -18.37 19.15 -0.22
N ASP A 129 -17.89 20.39 -0.22
CA ASP A 129 -18.37 21.45 0.64
C ASP A 129 -19.28 22.39 -0.16
N GLY A 130 -20.60 22.17 -0.10
CA GLY A 130 -21.57 22.96 -0.85
C GLY A 130 -21.61 24.43 -0.46
N ARG A 131 -21.09 24.79 0.72
CA ARG A 131 -21.01 26.17 1.22
C ARG A 131 -20.00 27.00 0.43
N THR A 132 -18.92 26.35 -0.02
CA THR A 132 -17.85 26.98 -0.83
C THR A 132 -17.81 26.48 -2.27
N GLN A 133 -18.61 25.44 -2.60
CA GLN A 133 -18.58 24.71 -3.86
C GLN A 133 -17.18 24.18 -4.20
N GLU A 134 -16.54 23.55 -3.21
CA GLU A 134 -15.21 22.98 -3.37
C GLU A 134 -15.20 21.48 -3.07
N LEU A 135 -14.39 20.74 -3.83
CA LEU A 135 -14.01 19.38 -3.49
C LEU A 135 -12.67 19.38 -2.77
N VAL A 136 -12.61 18.79 -1.59
CA VAL A 136 -11.39 18.62 -0.79
C VAL A 136 -11.07 17.13 -0.73
N MET A 137 -9.94 16.74 -1.34
CA MET A 137 -9.41 15.38 -1.35
C MET A 137 -8.22 15.29 -0.39
N ILE A 138 -8.22 14.33 0.53
CA ILE A 138 -7.19 14.17 1.56
C ILE A 138 -6.70 12.72 1.55
N ARG A 139 -5.37 12.53 1.54
CA ARG A 139 -4.72 11.22 1.65
C ARG A 139 -3.85 11.15 2.90
N ASP A 140 -3.80 9.99 3.54
CA ASP A 140 -3.01 9.74 4.74
C ASP A 140 -1.50 9.97 4.53
N ARG A 141 -0.79 10.13 5.65
CA ARG A 141 0.62 10.53 5.71
C ARG A 141 1.55 9.58 4.94
N MET A 142 1.31 8.28 5.04
CA MET A 142 2.15 7.26 4.41
C MET A 142 1.62 6.83 3.03
N GLY A 143 0.44 7.30 2.63
CA GLY A 143 -0.22 6.92 1.38
C GLY A 143 -0.69 5.47 1.38
N ILE A 144 -1.04 4.93 2.55
CA ILE A 144 -1.50 3.55 2.74
C ILE A 144 -2.71 3.30 1.86
N LYS A 145 -3.61 4.28 1.74
CA LYS A 145 -4.81 4.16 0.91
C LYS A 145 -4.61 4.75 -0.47
N PRO A 146 -4.92 3.99 -1.54
CA PRO A 146 -4.76 4.48 -2.90
C PRO A 146 -5.81 5.55 -3.19
N PHE A 147 -5.39 6.59 -3.90
CA PHE A 147 -6.27 7.70 -4.25
C PHE A 147 -5.78 8.38 -5.53
N TYR A 148 -6.58 8.28 -6.59
CA TYR A 148 -6.28 8.79 -7.92
C TYR A 148 -7.26 9.89 -8.30
N PHE A 149 -6.79 10.84 -9.10
CA PHE A 149 -7.64 11.83 -9.76
C PHE A 149 -7.16 12.10 -11.19
N TYR A 150 -8.09 12.57 -12.02
CA TYR A 150 -7.88 12.92 -13.42
C TYR A 150 -8.51 14.29 -13.67
N PRO A 151 -7.70 15.34 -13.90
CA PRO A 151 -8.21 16.65 -14.28
C PRO A 151 -9.01 16.60 -15.59
N THR A 152 -10.20 17.19 -15.59
CA THR A 152 -11.01 17.42 -16.79
C THR A 152 -10.92 18.88 -17.21
N ALA A 153 -11.65 19.29 -18.25
CA ALA A 153 -11.64 20.66 -18.75
C ALA A 153 -12.21 21.69 -17.74
N ASP A 154 -12.96 21.23 -16.75
CA ASP A 154 -13.75 22.07 -15.84
C ASP A 154 -13.97 21.41 -14.46
N GLY A 155 -13.08 20.51 -14.04
CA GLY A 155 -13.21 19.79 -12.79
C GLY A 155 -12.27 18.58 -12.71
N VAL A 156 -12.72 17.52 -12.05
CA VAL A 156 -11.94 16.29 -11.86
C VAL A 156 -12.82 15.04 -11.83
N LEU A 157 -12.23 13.91 -12.21
CA LEU A 157 -12.70 12.58 -11.82
C LEU A 157 -11.76 12.05 -10.73
N PHE A 158 -12.26 11.30 -9.77
CA PHE A 158 -11.41 10.65 -8.77
C PHE A 158 -11.91 9.25 -8.41
N GLY A 159 -11.02 8.45 -7.84
CA GLY A 159 -11.39 7.18 -7.25
C GLY A 159 -10.25 6.52 -6.47
N SER A 160 -10.59 5.52 -5.67
CA SER A 160 -9.58 4.69 -4.99
C SER A 160 -8.66 3.98 -5.98
N GLU A 161 -9.17 3.67 -7.18
CA GLU A 161 -8.45 2.87 -8.18
C GLU A 161 -8.67 3.43 -9.60
N PRO A 162 -7.69 3.32 -10.52
CA PRO A 162 -7.82 3.81 -11.90
C PRO A 162 -9.07 3.32 -12.64
N LYS A 163 -9.51 2.07 -12.39
CA LYS A 163 -10.73 1.51 -12.99
C LYS A 163 -12.00 2.32 -12.70
N ALA A 164 -12.09 2.99 -11.55
CA ALA A 164 -13.21 3.86 -11.24
C ALA A 164 -13.25 5.09 -12.16
N ILE A 165 -12.08 5.66 -12.46
CA ILE A 165 -11.96 6.80 -13.38
C ILE A 165 -12.27 6.37 -14.82
N PHE A 166 -11.81 5.19 -15.26
CA PHE A 166 -12.06 4.67 -16.62
C PHE A 166 -13.49 4.17 -16.87
N ALA A 167 -14.32 4.03 -15.83
CA ALA A 167 -15.75 3.80 -16.01
C ALA A 167 -16.49 5.06 -16.47
N ASN A 168 -15.87 6.25 -16.34
CA ASN A 168 -16.34 7.48 -16.96
C ASN A 168 -15.88 7.54 -18.44
N PRO A 169 -16.69 8.07 -19.37
CA PRO A 169 -16.34 8.13 -20.79
C PRO A 169 -15.29 9.21 -21.16
N LEU A 170 -14.95 10.14 -20.27
CA LEU A 170 -14.04 11.25 -20.57
C LEU A 170 -12.56 10.83 -20.70
N PRO A 171 -11.99 10.00 -19.80
CA PRO A 171 -10.58 9.64 -19.86
C PRO A 171 -10.28 8.67 -21.00
N LYS A 172 -9.10 8.83 -21.62
CA LYS A 172 -8.56 7.87 -22.58
C LYS A 172 -7.55 6.95 -21.90
N ARG A 173 -7.55 5.66 -22.25
CA ARG A 173 -6.57 4.68 -21.77
C ARG A 173 -5.28 4.80 -22.57
N VAL A 174 -4.46 5.81 -22.25
CA VAL A 174 -3.17 6.03 -22.91
C VAL A 174 -2.05 5.87 -21.90
N VAL A 175 -1.01 5.15 -22.28
CA VAL A 175 0.26 5.05 -21.53
C VAL A 175 1.36 5.62 -22.41
N ASP A 176 1.97 6.70 -21.95
CA ASP A 176 3.09 7.34 -22.63
C ASP A 176 4.44 6.86 -22.06
N VAL A 177 5.54 7.39 -22.59
CA VAL A 177 6.90 7.09 -22.13
C VAL A 177 7.08 7.28 -20.62
N ASN A 178 6.39 8.23 -19.98
CA ASN A 178 6.50 8.43 -18.53
C ASN A 178 5.76 7.33 -17.77
N GLY A 179 4.57 6.93 -18.24
CA GLY A 179 3.86 5.79 -17.70
C GLY A 179 4.66 4.48 -17.82
N LEU A 180 5.31 4.26 -18.96
CA LEU A 180 6.19 3.10 -19.16
C LEU A 180 7.43 3.15 -18.26
N ARG A 181 8.00 4.34 -18.01
CA ARG A 181 9.11 4.51 -17.05
C ARG A 181 8.70 4.13 -15.62
N GLU A 182 7.50 4.50 -15.18
CA GLU A 182 6.97 4.05 -13.87
C GLU A 182 6.80 2.52 -13.84
N LEU A 183 6.35 1.90 -14.94
CA LEU A 183 6.20 0.44 -15.03
C LEU A 183 7.53 -0.31 -14.99
N PHE A 184 8.59 0.18 -15.63
CA PHE A 184 9.88 -0.51 -15.69
C PHE A 184 10.92 -0.04 -14.67
N GLY A 185 10.72 1.14 -14.07
CA GLY A 185 11.66 1.77 -13.15
C GLY A 185 11.66 1.19 -11.73
N LEU A 186 10.57 0.56 -11.28
CA LEU A 186 10.40 0.01 -9.92
C LEU A 186 10.70 1.01 -8.79
N VAL A 187 10.38 2.26 -9.07
CA VAL A 187 10.37 3.35 -8.11
C VAL A 187 9.01 3.98 -8.28
N LYS A 188 8.16 3.91 -7.26
CA LYS A 188 6.90 4.64 -7.29
C LYS A 188 7.24 6.11 -7.08
N THR A 189 7.12 6.96 -8.10
CA THR A 189 7.37 8.40 -7.98
C THR A 189 6.15 9.09 -7.37
N PRO A 190 6.29 10.06 -6.44
CA PRO A 190 5.13 10.77 -5.88
C PRO A 190 4.31 11.43 -7.00
N ARG A 191 2.98 11.48 -6.83
CA ARG A 191 1.99 12.05 -7.77
C ARG A 191 1.80 11.30 -9.10
N ASN A 192 2.81 10.59 -9.59
CA ASN A 192 2.74 9.94 -10.89
C ASN A 192 1.79 8.73 -10.86
N ALA A 193 1.00 8.59 -11.92
CA ALA A 193 0.30 7.36 -12.26
C ALA A 193 0.82 6.86 -13.62
N ILE A 194 0.55 5.58 -13.94
CA ILE A 194 0.98 5.00 -15.23
C ILE A 194 0.16 5.51 -16.43
N TRP A 195 -1.02 6.07 -16.15
CA TRP A 195 -1.99 6.50 -17.16
C TRP A 195 -1.83 7.98 -17.46
N ARG A 196 -1.69 8.34 -18.74
CA ARG A 196 -1.49 9.73 -19.17
C ARG A 196 -2.63 10.63 -18.68
N GLY A 197 -2.27 11.70 -17.98
CA GLY A 197 -3.21 12.69 -17.43
C GLY A 197 -3.83 12.29 -16.08
N MET A 198 -3.66 11.05 -15.62
CA MET A 198 -4.05 10.64 -14.28
C MET A 198 -2.92 10.92 -13.29
N GLN A 199 -3.28 11.27 -12.06
CA GLN A 199 -2.37 11.57 -10.97
C GLN A 199 -2.80 10.83 -9.71
N GLU A 200 -1.84 10.48 -8.86
CA GLU A 200 -2.10 10.09 -7.47
C GLU A 200 -2.18 11.34 -6.60
N VAL A 201 -3.12 11.38 -5.66
CA VAL A 201 -3.00 12.32 -4.52
C VAL A 201 -1.76 11.91 -3.74
N GLU A 202 -0.83 12.83 -3.51
CA GLU A 202 0.39 12.50 -2.79
C GLU A 202 0.12 12.14 -1.33
N PRO A 203 0.93 11.27 -0.71
CA PRO A 203 0.87 11.05 0.73
C PRO A 203 0.96 12.37 1.51
N GLY A 204 0.26 12.49 2.64
CA GLY A 204 0.33 13.67 3.49
C GLY A 204 -0.13 14.97 2.83
N THR A 205 -1.03 14.88 1.84
CA THR A 205 -1.42 16.02 1.00
C THR A 205 -2.95 16.20 0.91
N ILE A 206 -3.36 17.46 0.82
CA ILE A 206 -4.72 17.93 0.54
C ILE A 206 -4.75 18.51 -0.88
N VAL A 207 -5.72 18.10 -1.68
CA VAL A 207 -6.01 18.66 -3.01
C VAL A 207 -7.39 19.30 -2.97
N THR A 208 -7.47 20.59 -3.27
CA THR A 208 -8.72 21.35 -3.33
C THR A 208 -9.05 21.70 -4.77
N VAL A 209 -10.26 21.40 -5.22
CA VAL A 209 -10.76 21.69 -6.56
C VAL A 209 -11.93 22.66 -6.45
N SER A 210 -11.81 23.80 -7.14
CA SER A 210 -12.83 24.85 -7.24
C SER A 210 -13.05 25.20 -8.72
N GLU A 211 -14.02 26.07 -9.02
CA GLU A 211 -14.18 26.62 -10.38
C GLU A 211 -12.91 27.34 -10.88
N ASN A 212 -12.10 27.86 -9.95
CA ASN A 212 -10.83 28.54 -10.25
C ASN A 212 -9.64 27.60 -10.49
N GLY A 213 -9.86 26.28 -10.39
CA GLY A 213 -8.83 25.26 -10.63
C GLY A 213 -8.44 24.45 -9.40
N ILE A 214 -7.30 23.77 -9.50
CA ILE A 214 -6.80 22.80 -8.53
C ILE A 214 -5.65 23.43 -7.72
N LYS A 215 -5.73 23.31 -6.40
CA LYS A 215 -4.68 23.71 -5.46
C LYS A 215 -4.26 22.52 -4.60
N THR A 216 -3.00 22.52 -4.18
CA THR A 216 -2.44 21.43 -3.36
C THR A 216 -1.72 22.01 -2.15
N ARG A 217 -1.92 21.40 -0.98
CA ARG A 217 -1.20 21.69 0.27
C ARG A 217 -0.70 20.39 0.89
N THR A 218 0.60 20.28 1.09
CA THR A 218 1.18 19.22 1.92
C THR A 218 0.99 19.57 3.39
N TYR A 219 0.32 18.71 4.14
CA TYR A 219 0.13 18.85 5.60
C TYR A 219 1.12 18.00 6.39
N TRP A 220 1.77 17.03 5.76
CA TRP A 220 2.77 16.20 6.38
C TRP A 220 3.90 15.82 5.43
N ARG A 221 5.13 15.87 5.94
CA ARG A 221 6.33 15.31 5.33
C ARG A 221 7.25 14.84 6.45
N LEU A 222 8.16 13.91 6.14
CA LEU A 222 9.21 13.55 7.09
C LEU A 222 10.17 14.73 7.26
N GLU A 223 10.42 15.10 8.50
CA GLU A 223 11.33 16.19 8.86
C GLU A 223 12.49 15.65 9.69
N ALA A 224 13.70 16.08 9.35
CA ALA A 224 14.90 15.74 10.10
C ALA A 224 14.95 16.58 11.40
N LYS A 225 15.01 15.91 12.54
CA LYS A 225 15.02 16.52 13.88
C LYS A 225 16.08 15.84 14.76
N PRO A 226 16.70 16.58 15.70
CA PRO A 226 17.58 15.97 16.69
C PRO A 226 16.85 14.94 17.56
N HIS A 227 17.42 13.74 17.70
CA HIS A 227 17.00 12.74 18.66
C HIS A 227 17.71 12.96 20.00
N LYS A 228 16.96 12.94 21.11
CA LYS A 228 17.49 13.32 22.43
C LYS A 228 17.55 12.18 23.44
N ASP A 229 16.92 11.05 23.13
CA ASP A 229 16.77 9.94 24.07
C ASP A 229 18.02 9.05 24.06
N SER A 230 18.24 8.34 25.18
CA SER A 230 19.24 7.27 25.27
C SER A 230 18.80 6.05 24.46
N VAL A 231 19.67 5.05 24.27
CA VAL A 231 19.29 3.80 23.59
C VAL A 231 18.21 3.07 24.38
N GLU A 232 18.34 3.03 25.70
CA GLU A 232 17.40 2.40 26.63
C GLU A 232 16.03 3.08 26.56
N ASP A 233 15.99 4.41 26.66
CA ASP A 233 14.75 5.18 26.55
C ASP A 233 14.11 5.04 25.16
N THR A 234 14.95 4.96 24.11
CA THR A 234 14.47 4.74 22.74
C THR A 234 13.80 3.38 22.59
N VAL A 235 14.36 2.32 23.18
CA VAL A 235 13.77 0.98 23.18
C VAL A 235 12.43 0.98 23.92
N LEU A 236 12.35 1.63 25.08
CA LEU A 236 11.11 1.75 25.85
C LEU A 236 10.03 2.54 25.08
N ASN A 237 10.39 3.69 24.50
CA ASN A 237 9.44 4.50 23.75
C ASN A 237 8.94 3.78 22.48
N VAL A 238 9.81 3.02 21.80
CA VAL A 238 9.37 2.16 20.68
C VAL A 238 8.37 1.11 21.16
N ARG A 239 8.60 0.49 22.33
CA ARG A 239 7.64 -0.46 22.91
C ARG A 239 6.30 0.22 23.22
N ASP A 240 6.31 1.34 23.92
CA ASP A 240 5.10 2.08 24.30
C ASP A 240 4.28 2.50 23.08
N LEU A 241 4.95 2.99 22.03
CA LEU A 241 4.32 3.32 20.75
C LEU A 241 3.69 2.08 20.12
N LEU A 242 4.40 0.96 20.01
CA LEU A 242 3.86 -0.26 19.41
C LEU A 242 2.65 -0.79 20.19
N ASP A 243 2.69 -0.78 21.52
CA ASP A 243 1.57 -1.18 22.36
C ASP A 243 0.34 -0.28 22.12
N ASP A 244 0.51 1.04 22.09
CA ASP A 244 -0.59 1.98 21.79
C ASP A 244 -1.13 1.81 20.36
N ILE A 245 -0.24 1.66 19.38
CA ILE A 245 -0.63 1.50 17.97
C ILE A 245 -1.45 0.24 17.78
N VAL A 246 -0.96 -0.92 18.28
CA VAL A 246 -1.68 -2.19 18.15
C VAL A 246 -3.04 -2.09 18.84
N ARG A 247 -3.11 -1.47 20.03
CA ARG A 247 -4.37 -1.29 20.77
C ARG A 247 -5.41 -0.55 19.94
N ARG A 248 -5.03 0.58 19.33
CA ARG A 248 -5.92 1.37 18.50
C ARG A 248 -6.33 0.63 17.23
N GLN A 249 -5.39 -0.09 16.61
CA GLN A 249 -5.64 -0.84 15.38
C GLN A 249 -6.34 -2.18 15.59
N LEU A 250 -6.56 -2.63 16.83
CA LEU A 250 -7.41 -3.78 17.11
C LEU A 250 -8.90 -3.44 17.16
N ILE A 251 -9.29 -2.16 17.32
CA ILE A 251 -10.70 -1.75 17.45
C ILE A 251 -11.48 -2.09 16.16
N ALA A 252 -12.45 -3.00 16.27
CA ALA A 252 -13.34 -3.42 15.18
C ALA A 252 -14.56 -4.16 15.76
N ASP A 253 -15.72 -4.05 15.10
CA ASP A 253 -16.97 -4.78 15.45
C ASP A 253 -17.08 -6.12 14.71
N VAL A 254 -16.03 -6.50 13.98
CA VAL A 254 -15.95 -7.67 13.11
C VAL A 254 -14.73 -8.53 13.48
N PRO A 255 -14.70 -9.81 13.09
CA PRO A 255 -13.56 -10.66 13.43
C PRO A 255 -12.25 -10.16 12.83
N ARG A 256 -11.20 -10.22 13.64
CA ARG A 256 -9.85 -9.72 13.36
C ARG A 256 -8.81 -10.82 13.50
N CYS A 257 -7.72 -10.69 12.75
CA CYS A 257 -6.59 -11.60 12.81
C CYS A 257 -5.26 -10.88 12.62
N VAL A 258 -4.16 -11.63 12.72
CA VAL A 258 -2.81 -11.17 12.37
C VAL A 258 -2.22 -12.05 11.26
N LEU A 259 -1.43 -11.45 10.38
CA LEU A 259 -0.61 -12.18 9.43
C LEU A 259 0.69 -12.58 10.12
N LEU A 260 0.95 -13.87 10.30
CA LEU A 260 2.11 -14.40 11.01
C LEU A 260 3.06 -15.08 10.03
N SER A 261 4.27 -14.54 9.87
CA SER A 261 5.29 -15.10 8.96
C SER A 261 6.48 -15.73 9.71
N GLY A 262 6.41 -15.78 11.05
CA GLY A 262 7.52 -16.20 11.91
C GLY A 262 8.74 -15.27 11.86
N GLY A 263 8.62 -14.10 11.24
CA GLY A 263 9.64 -13.06 11.24
C GLY A 263 9.42 -12.09 12.41
N LEU A 264 10.48 -11.39 12.84
CA LEU A 264 10.44 -10.48 13.99
C LEU A 264 9.23 -9.54 13.97
N ASP A 265 8.91 -8.96 12.81
CA ASP A 265 7.92 -7.90 12.68
C ASP A 265 6.50 -8.40 12.88
N SER A 266 6.11 -9.47 12.16
CA SER A 266 4.78 -10.07 12.29
C SER A 266 4.61 -10.70 13.67
N SER A 267 5.64 -11.36 14.19
CA SER A 267 5.62 -11.95 15.52
C SER A 267 5.47 -10.89 16.62
N ALA A 268 6.13 -9.73 16.50
CA ALA A 268 5.94 -8.61 17.43
C ALA A 268 4.47 -8.16 17.50
N ILE A 269 3.84 -7.96 16.35
CA ILE A 269 2.42 -7.57 16.28
C ILE A 269 1.53 -8.67 16.86
N THR A 270 1.80 -9.93 16.55
CA THR A 270 1.05 -11.07 17.10
C THR A 270 1.13 -11.14 18.62
N ALA A 271 2.32 -11.01 19.20
CA ALA A 271 2.52 -11.09 20.64
C ALA A 271 1.86 -9.91 21.38
N ILE A 272 2.03 -8.68 20.88
CA ILE A 272 1.39 -7.49 21.45
C ILE A 272 -0.14 -7.59 21.32
N ALA A 273 -0.65 -8.04 20.18
CA ALA A 273 -2.09 -8.21 19.99
C ALA A 273 -2.67 -9.25 20.95
N ALA A 274 -1.96 -10.34 21.20
CA ALA A 274 -2.41 -11.40 22.09
C ALA A 274 -2.45 -10.95 23.56
N ASP A 275 -1.50 -10.13 24.00
CA ASP A 275 -1.50 -9.55 25.36
C ASP A 275 -2.67 -8.58 25.59
N GLN A 276 -3.16 -7.94 24.53
CA GLN A 276 -4.22 -6.94 24.60
C GLN A 276 -5.63 -7.51 24.39
N LEU A 277 -5.74 -8.78 24.03
CA LEU A 277 -7.01 -9.44 23.75
C LEU A 277 -7.35 -10.46 24.86
N ASN A 278 -8.62 -10.51 25.22
CA ASN A 278 -9.13 -11.48 26.19
C ASN A 278 -9.43 -12.86 25.58
N GLU A 279 -9.07 -13.06 24.31
CA GLU A 279 -9.30 -14.27 23.53
C GLU A 279 -8.05 -14.58 22.69
N PRO A 280 -7.80 -15.86 22.32
CA PRO A 280 -6.70 -16.19 21.41
C PRO A 280 -6.77 -15.39 20.12
N VAL A 281 -5.67 -14.72 19.77
CA VAL A 281 -5.54 -14.04 18.48
C VAL A 281 -5.58 -15.09 17.37
N ARG A 282 -6.43 -14.86 16.37
CA ARG A 282 -6.37 -15.64 15.12
C ARG A 282 -5.14 -15.24 14.33
N SER A 283 -4.36 -16.21 13.88
CA SER A 283 -3.16 -15.96 13.09
C SER A 283 -3.12 -16.85 11.85
N PHE A 284 -2.64 -16.28 10.74
CA PHE A 284 -2.57 -16.99 9.46
C PHE A 284 -1.17 -16.86 8.86
N ALA A 285 -0.66 -17.98 8.35
CA ALA A 285 0.55 -18.03 7.54
C ALA A 285 0.22 -18.60 6.15
N VAL A 286 1.06 -18.28 5.16
CA VAL A 286 1.03 -18.94 3.85
C VAL A 286 2.12 -19.99 3.81
N ASP A 287 1.80 -21.15 3.25
CA ASP A 287 2.78 -22.19 2.93
C ASP A 287 2.48 -22.76 1.52
N PHE A 288 3.36 -23.60 1.01
CA PHE A 288 3.23 -24.21 -0.32
C PHE A 288 3.29 -25.74 -0.24
N VAL A 289 2.55 -26.41 -1.10
CA VAL A 289 2.62 -27.88 -1.19
C VAL A 289 4.05 -28.30 -1.55
N GLY A 290 4.63 -29.22 -0.78
CA GLY A 290 5.97 -29.73 -1.00
C GLY A 290 7.09 -28.74 -0.62
N GLN A 291 6.80 -27.70 0.16
CA GLN A 291 7.78 -26.67 0.52
C GLN A 291 8.97 -27.26 1.27
N GLU A 292 8.77 -28.20 2.20
CA GLU A 292 9.87 -28.82 2.94
C GLU A 292 10.82 -29.62 2.03
N GLU A 293 10.28 -30.35 1.06
CA GLU A 293 11.06 -31.14 0.11
C GLU A 293 11.74 -30.29 -0.97
N ASN A 294 11.09 -29.21 -1.40
CA ASN A 294 11.55 -28.37 -2.50
C ASN A 294 12.38 -27.16 -2.06
N PHE A 295 12.43 -26.82 -0.76
CA PHE A 295 13.11 -25.63 -0.28
C PHE A 295 14.62 -25.70 -0.54
N GLN A 296 15.09 -24.80 -1.39
CA GLN A 296 16.49 -24.50 -1.58
C GLN A 296 16.77 -23.08 -1.07
N PRO A 297 17.76 -22.89 -0.18
CA PRO A 297 18.16 -21.56 0.24
C PRO A 297 18.58 -20.71 -0.97
N ASP A 298 18.10 -19.47 -1.02
CA ASP A 298 18.48 -18.47 -2.02
C ASP A 298 19.22 -17.29 -1.35
N GLU A 299 19.71 -16.34 -2.16
CA GLU A 299 20.45 -15.17 -1.66
C GLU A 299 19.66 -14.32 -0.65
N LEU A 300 18.33 -14.39 -0.64
CA LEU A 300 17.42 -13.64 0.22
C LEU A 300 16.74 -14.51 1.29
N ARG A 301 16.54 -15.81 1.05
CA ARG A 301 15.82 -16.76 1.93
C ARG A 301 16.73 -17.90 2.37
N GLY A 302 17.20 -17.84 3.62
CA GLY A 302 18.09 -18.85 4.18
C GLY A 302 17.38 -20.06 4.81
N THR A 303 16.12 -19.91 5.25
CA THR A 303 15.37 -20.96 5.97
C THR A 303 13.88 -20.91 5.59
N PRO A 304 13.14 -22.03 5.70
CA PRO A 304 11.68 -22.00 5.62
C PRO A 304 11.07 -21.19 6.77
N ASP A 305 9.85 -20.67 6.57
CA ASP A 305 9.14 -19.83 7.53
C ASP A 305 8.36 -20.64 8.57
N SER A 306 7.78 -21.78 8.18
CA SER A 306 6.82 -22.58 8.95
C SER A 306 7.30 -22.94 10.37
N PRO A 307 8.55 -23.39 10.61
CA PRO A 307 9.01 -23.71 11.97
C PRO A 307 8.96 -22.52 12.93
N TYR A 308 9.24 -21.31 12.45
CA TYR A 308 9.21 -20.10 13.27
C TYR A 308 7.80 -19.56 13.46
N VAL A 309 6.92 -19.79 12.48
CA VAL A 309 5.48 -19.49 12.59
C VAL A 309 4.90 -20.32 13.74
N HIS A 310 5.12 -21.63 13.73
CA HIS A 310 4.60 -22.53 14.75
C HIS A 310 5.16 -22.26 16.14
N ASP A 311 6.46 -21.96 16.26
CA ASP A 311 7.06 -21.61 17.55
C ASP A 311 6.41 -20.35 18.16
N VAL A 312 6.09 -19.34 17.34
CA VAL A 312 5.37 -18.14 17.81
C VAL A 312 3.93 -18.46 18.14
N ALA A 313 3.25 -19.24 17.30
CA ALA A 313 1.86 -19.63 17.52
C ALA A 313 1.71 -20.41 18.84
N ASP A 314 2.63 -21.32 19.13
CA ASP A 314 2.66 -22.11 20.37
C ASP A 314 3.05 -21.26 21.59
N TYR A 315 4.06 -20.40 21.45
CA TYR A 315 4.52 -19.51 22.52
C TYR A 315 3.43 -18.52 22.95
N VAL A 316 2.77 -17.89 21.98
CA VAL A 316 1.72 -16.87 22.20
C VAL A 316 0.33 -17.52 22.38
N LYS A 317 0.17 -18.78 22.00
CA LYS A 317 -1.10 -19.55 22.03
C LYS A 317 -2.18 -18.96 21.12
N THR A 318 -1.81 -18.66 19.89
CA THR A 318 -2.75 -18.15 18.86
C THR A 318 -3.66 -19.26 18.33
N ASP A 319 -4.86 -18.90 17.88
CA ASP A 319 -5.68 -19.76 17.01
C ASP A 319 -5.12 -19.73 15.58
N HIS A 320 -4.15 -20.60 15.31
CA HIS A 320 -3.33 -20.56 14.10
C HIS A 320 -3.87 -21.41 12.97
N THR A 321 -3.74 -20.93 11.73
CA THR A 321 -4.04 -21.71 10.52
C THR A 321 -3.01 -21.46 9.42
N ASP A 322 -2.40 -22.53 8.93
CA ASP A 322 -1.60 -22.51 7.71
C ASP A 322 -2.48 -22.56 6.45
N ILE A 323 -2.26 -21.63 5.53
CA ILE A 323 -2.89 -21.60 4.21
C ILE A 323 -1.92 -22.18 3.20
N VAL A 324 -2.07 -23.47 2.91
CA VAL A 324 -1.22 -24.21 1.98
C VAL A 324 -1.72 -24.02 0.54
N LEU A 325 -0.85 -23.51 -0.34
CA LEU A 325 -1.16 -23.23 -1.74
C LEU A 325 -0.49 -24.23 -2.68
N ASP A 326 -1.21 -24.68 -3.70
CA ASP A 326 -0.69 -25.58 -4.74
C ASP A 326 -0.30 -24.84 -6.03
N HIS A 327 0.55 -25.47 -6.85
CA HIS A 327 1.05 -24.86 -8.08
C HIS A 327 -0.06 -24.63 -9.13
N ASN A 328 -1.09 -25.48 -9.18
CA ASN A 328 -2.18 -25.36 -10.17
C ASN A 328 -3.01 -24.11 -9.91
N ALA A 329 -3.30 -23.82 -8.64
CA ALA A 329 -3.97 -22.61 -8.21
C ALA A 329 -3.13 -21.37 -8.53
N LEU A 330 -1.81 -21.43 -8.29
CA LEU A 330 -0.91 -20.29 -8.53
C LEU A 330 -0.69 -20.01 -10.03
N SER A 331 -0.62 -21.04 -10.87
CA SER A 331 -0.36 -20.91 -12.30
C SER A 331 -1.62 -20.63 -13.14
N ASP A 332 -2.81 -20.66 -12.52
CA ASP A 332 -4.11 -20.41 -13.17
C ASP A 332 -4.15 -19.03 -13.88
N PRO A 333 -4.37 -18.99 -15.22
CA PRO A 333 -4.56 -17.75 -15.96
C PRO A 333 -5.68 -16.85 -15.44
N GLU A 334 -6.76 -17.42 -14.87
CA GLU A 334 -7.86 -16.64 -14.32
C GLU A 334 -7.50 -16.01 -12.97
N LEU A 335 -6.68 -16.66 -12.15
CA LEU A 335 -6.08 -16.03 -10.97
C LEU A 335 -5.21 -14.85 -11.39
N ARG A 336 -4.33 -15.04 -12.39
CA ARG A 336 -3.50 -13.96 -12.93
C ARG A 336 -4.37 -12.80 -13.43
N ARG A 337 -5.46 -13.06 -14.16
CA ARG A 337 -6.41 -12.03 -14.60
C ARG A 337 -7.01 -11.25 -13.42
N LYS A 338 -7.38 -11.92 -12.31
CA LYS A 338 -7.89 -11.27 -11.09
C LYS A 338 -6.84 -10.40 -10.41
N VAL A 339 -5.61 -10.89 -10.27
CA VAL A 339 -4.48 -10.17 -9.67
C VAL A 339 -4.14 -8.91 -10.48
N ILE A 340 -4.04 -9.03 -11.81
CA ILE A 340 -3.76 -7.88 -12.69
C ILE A 340 -4.91 -6.87 -12.67
N THR A 341 -6.16 -7.35 -12.65
CA THR A 341 -7.34 -6.47 -12.50
C THR A 341 -7.32 -5.75 -11.15
N ALA A 342 -6.95 -6.42 -10.07
CA ALA A 342 -6.83 -5.80 -8.74
C ALA A 342 -5.75 -4.71 -8.71
N ARG A 343 -4.60 -4.96 -9.37
CA ARG A 343 -3.48 -4.01 -9.49
C ARG A 343 -3.77 -2.80 -10.37
N ASP A 344 -4.60 -2.95 -11.41
CA ASP A 344 -4.75 -1.99 -12.53
C ASP A 344 -3.46 -1.72 -13.33
N MET A 345 -2.41 -2.50 -13.11
CA MET A 345 -1.11 -2.36 -13.75
C MET A 345 -0.44 -3.73 -13.93
N PRO A 346 0.39 -3.92 -14.96
CA PRO A 346 1.11 -5.17 -15.21
C PRO A 346 2.34 -5.33 -14.31
N LEU A 347 2.48 -4.47 -13.30
CA LEU A 347 3.60 -4.45 -12.37
C LEU A 347 3.24 -5.22 -11.10
N GLY A 348 4.00 -6.28 -10.84
CA GLY A 348 3.81 -7.14 -9.68
C GLY A 348 5.06 -7.95 -9.37
N PHE A 349 4.95 -8.75 -8.32
CA PHE A 349 5.99 -9.69 -7.90
C PHE A 349 5.62 -11.13 -8.24
N GLY A 350 4.90 -11.32 -9.36
CA GLY A 350 4.58 -12.63 -9.91
C GLY A 350 3.74 -13.50 -8.98
N ASP A 351 4.22 -14.73 -8.74
CA ASP A 351 3.61 -15.68 -7.80
C ASP A 351 3.39 -15.11 -6.40
N THR A 352 4.23 -14.20 -5.94
CA THR A 352 4.06 -13.63 -4.60
C THR A 352 2.82 -12.72 -4.54
N ASP A 353 2.39 -12.10 -5.65
CA ASP A 353 1.10 -11.38 -5.69
C ASP A 353 -0.07 -12.38 -5.74
N ALA A 354 0.07 -13.45 -6.53
CA ALA A 354 -0.95 -14.48 -6.66
C ALA A 354 -1.20 -15.23 -5.33
N SER A 355 -0.13 -15.63 -4.64
CA SER A 355 -0.20 -16.26 -3.33
C SER A 355 -0.76 -15.31 -2.27
N LEU A 356 -0.39 -14.03 -2.30
CA LEU A 356 -0.94 -13.03 -1.37
C LEU A 356 -2.45 -12.85 -1.58
N TYR A 357 -2.92 -12.81 -2.83
CA TYR A 357 -4.35 -12.79 -3.15
C TYR A 357 -5.07 -14.02 -2.61
N LEU A 358 -4.51 -15.22 -2.81
CA LEU A 358 -5.11 -16.47 -2.31
C LEU A 358 -5.12 -16.54 -0.78
N LEU A 359 -4.04 -16.12 -0.12
CA LEU A 359 -3.96 -15.98 1.33
C LEU A 359 -5.09 -15.08 1.84
N PHE A 360 -5.22 -13.86 1.29
CA PHE A 360 -6.27 -12.94 1.71
C PHE A 360 -7.68 -13.46 1.41
N LYS A 361 -7.86 -14.16 0.29
CA LYS A 361 -9.15 -14.80 -0.04
C LYS A 361 -9.53 -15.85 1.01
N ALA A 362 -8.56 -16.65 1.46
CA ALA A 362 -8.78 -17.65 2.51
C ALA A 362 -9.09 -16.99 3.86
N ILE A 363 -8.30 -15.97 4.24
CA ILE A 363 -8.51 -15.20 5.48
C ILE A 363 -9.89 -14.54 5.50
N ARG A 364 -10.34 -13.97 4.37
CA ARG A 364 -11.64 -13.29 4.29
C ARG A 364 -12.81 -14.18 4.72
N GLY A 365 -12.70 -15.49 4.51
CA GLY A 365 -13.71 -16.46 4.94
C GLY A 365 -13.88 -16.54 6.46
N GLN A 366 -12.92 -16.01 7.24
CA GLN A 366 -12.86 -16.13 8.70
C GLN A 366 -12.75 -14.78 9.41
N SER A 367 -12.12 -13.78 8.78
CA SER A 367 -11.88 -12.45 9.34
C SER A 367 -12.12 -11.35 8.31
N THR A 368 -12.52 -10.16 8.78
CA THR A 368 -12.73 -8.98 7.92
C THR A 368 -11.55 -7.99 8.05
N VAL A 369 -10.84 -8.02 9.19
CA VAL A 369 -9.68 -7.18 9.47
C VAL A 369 -8.47 -8.07 9.75
N ALA A 370 -7.30 -7.68 9.22
CA ALA A 370 -6.02 -8.28 9.52
C ALA A 370 -5.00 -7.20 9.89
N LEU A 371 -4.08 -7.48 10.81
CA LEU A 371 -2.89 -6.67 11.06
C LEU A 371 -1.67 -7.32 10.40
N SER A 372 -0.80 -6.51 9.80
CA SER A 372 0.41 -6.96 9.10
C SER A 372 1.67 -6.28 9.63
N GLY A 373 2.78 -7.02 9.66
CA GLY A 373 4.12 -6.50 10.00
C GLY A 373 4.80 -5.70 8.87
N GLU A 374 4.10 -5.40 7.78
CA GLU A 374 4.63 -4.61 6.66
C GLU A 374 5.06 -3.20 7.10
N SER A 375 6.05 -2.61 6.40
CA SER A 375 6.72 -1.34 6.71
C SER A 375 7.77 -1.37 7.83
N ALA A 376 7.89 -2.46 8.60
CA ALA A 376 8.87 -2.56 9.68
C ALA A 376 10.33 -2.48 9.17
N ASP A 377 10.62 -3.09 8.02
CA ASP A 377 11.95 -3.06 7.42
C ASP A 377 12.38 -1.65 6.99
N GLU A 378 11.45 -0.87 6.43
CA GLU A 378 11.68 0.51 6.01
C GLU A 378 11.89 1.44 7.21
N VAL A 379 11.17 1.21 8.29
CA VAL A 379 11.26 2.00 9.53
C VAL A 379 12.55 1.68 10.29
N PHE A 380 12.82 0.39 10.53
CA PHE A 380 13.92 -0.07 11.39
C PHE A 380 15.21 -0.46 10.67
N GLY A 381 15.27 -0.35 9.33
CA GLY A 381 16.48 -0.66 8.57
C GLY A 381 16.75 -2.17 8.46
N GLY A 382 15.71 -2.93 8.15
CA GLY A 382 15.73 -4.40 8.16
C GLY A 382 16.35 -5.09 6.94
N TYR A 383 16.41 -4.38 5.82
CA TYR A 383 16.87 -4.97 4.57
C TYR A 383 18.40 -5.05 4.47
N LYS A 384 18.91 -6.07 3.77
CA LYS A 384 20.35 -6.27 3.54
C LYS A 384 21.05 -5.03 2.98
N GLN A 385 20.40 -4.31 2.07
CA GLN A 385 20.98 -3.11 1.47
C GLN A 385 21.31 -1.99 2.48
N PHE A 386 20.66 -1.96 3.65
CA PHE A 386 21.01 -1.01 4.71
C PHE A 386 22.35 -1.32 5.38
N HIS A 387 22.88 -2.53 5.22
CA HIS A 387 24.07 -3.03 5.91
C HIS A 387 25.23 -3.36 4.95
N ASP A 388 25.02 -3.20 3.64
CA ASP A 388 26.04 -3.41 2.61
C ASP A 388 26.85 -2.12 2.37
N PRO A 389 28.16 -2.09 2.67
CA PRO A 389 28.97 -0.87 2.51
C PRO A 389 29.05 -0.33 1.08
N VAL A 390 28.93 -1.20 0.06
CA VAL A 390 28.96 -0.78 -1.35
C VAL A 390 27.65 -0.09 -1.71
N ILE A 391 26.51 -0.63 -1.27
CA ILE A 391 25.20 -0.01 -1.53
C ILE A 391 25.04 1.27 -0.71
N GLN A 392 25.52 1.28 0.54
CA GLN A 392 25.52 2.48 1.39
C GLN A 392 26.25 3.65 0.74
N GLN A 393 27.25 3.43 -0.12
CA GLN A 393 28.03 4.49 -0.77
C GLN A 393 27.56 4.82 -2.20
N ALA A 394 26.62 4.07 -2.77
CA ALA A 394 26.24 4.20 -4.17
C ALA A 394 25.13 5.24 -4.41
N ASP A 395 25.32 6.19 -5.32
CA ASP A 395 24.33 7.23 -5.63
C ASP A 395 23.19 6.74 -6.54
N PHE A 396 22.41 5.79 -6.02
CA PHE A 396 21.26 5.21 -6.69
C PHE A 396 20.26 4.62 -5.68
N PHE A 397 19.09 4.19 -6.15
CA PHE A 397 18.09 3.53 -5.31
C PHE A 397 18.62 2.18 -4.77
N PRO A 398 18.68 1.98 -3.43
CA PRO A 398 19.34 0.82 -2.83
C PRO A 398 18.78 -0.55 -3.28
N TRP A 399 17.44 -0.68 -3.39
CA TRP A 399 16.80 -1.94 -3.79
C TRP A 399 17.06 -2.31 -5.25
N LEU A 400 17.32 -1.34 -6.13
CA LEU A 400 17.66 -1.60 -7.54
C LEU A 400 19.10 -2.10 -7.69
N LEU A 401 19.99 -1.71 -6.77
CA LEU A 401 21.38 -2.20 -6.75
C LEU A 401 21.45 -3.64 -6.27
N LEU A 402 20.65 -4.00 -5.26
CA LEU A 402 20.54 -5.39 -4.79
C LEU A 402 19.94 -6.30 -5.87
N ALA A 403 18.92 -5.81 -6.60
CA ALA A 403 18.26 -6.59 -7.65
C ALA A 403 19.07 -6.71 -8.95
N ARG A 404 20.31 -6.19 -9.02
CA ARG A 404 21.10 -6.10 -10.25
C ARG A 404 21.45 -7.48 -10.84
N ASP A 405 21.71 -8.47 -9.99
CA ASP A 405 22.04 -9.82 -10.44
C ASP A 405 20.81 -10.63 -10.88
N MET A 406 19.62 -10.35 -10.32
CA MET A 406 18.35 -10.94 -10.76
C MET A 406 17.80 -10.36 -12.08
N ARG A 407 18.42 -9.29 -12.61
CA ARG A 407 17.90 -8.51 -13.75
C ARG A 407 18.94 -8.23 -14.85
N ARG A 408 19.96 -9.10 -14.97
CA ARG A 408 21.13 -8.90 -15.85
C ARG A 408 20.82 -8.75 -17.34
N GLU A 409 19.66 -9.18 -17.82
CA GLU A 409 19.30 -9.09 -19.24
C GLU A 409 18.10 -8.16 -19.46
N SER A 410 18.31 -7.12 -20.27
CA SER A 410 17.21 -6.29 -20.78
C SER A 410 16.31 -7.18 -21.63
N SER A 411 15.06 -7.36 -21.21
CA SER A 411 14.06 -8.07 -22.01
C SER A 411 13.27 -7.14 -22.92
N LEU A 412 13.60 -5.85 -22.96
CA LEU A 412 12.83 -4.87 -23.72
C LEU A 412 13.24 -4.91 -25.19
N THR A 413 12.36 -4.44 -26.08
CA THR A 413 12.76 -4.17 -27.46
C THR A 413 13.80 -3.04 -27.49
N PRO A 414 14.77 -3.05 -28.44
CA PRO A 414 15.78 -1.98 -28.54
C PRO A 414 15.16 -0.59 -28.70
N GLU A 415 14.05 -0.49 -29.41
CA GLU A 415 13.29 0.74 -29.62
C GLU A 415 12.74 1.28 -28.29
N LEU A 416 12.13 0.41 -27.49
CA LEU A 416 11.59 0.79 -26.19
C LEU A 416 12.70 1.13 -25.20
N GLU A 417 13.77 0.34 -25.13
CA GLU A 417 14.90 0.59 -24.23
C GLU A 417 15.49 1.99 -24.45
N LYS A 418 15.66 2.37 -25.73
CA LYS A 418 16.11 3.71 -26.12
C LYS A 418 15.11 4.80 -25.73
N ALA A 419 13.81 4.58 -25.96
CA ALA A 419 12.78 5.57 -25.64
C ALA A 419 12.66 5.83 -24.13
N LEU A 420 12.78 4.77 -23.31
CA LEU A 420 12.66 4.90 -21.87
C LEU A 420 13.85 5.65 -21.25
N ASP A 421 15.09 5.41 -21.72
CA ASP A 421 16.31 5.94 -21.08
C ASP A 421 16.26 5.80 -19.55
N LEU A 422 15.90 4.59 -19.09
CA LEU A 422 15.57 4.32 -17.68
C LEU A 422 16.70 4.71 -16.74
N ARG A 423 17.95 4.55 -17.16
CA ARG A 423 19.10 4.86 -16.31
C ARG A 423 19.15 6.36 -15.99
N THR A 424 19.02 7.22 -17.00
CA THR A 424 19.00 8.68 -16.80
C THR A 424 17.80 9.08 -15.98
N TYR A 425 16.61 8.60 -16.35
CA TYR A 425 15.37 8.86 -15.63
C TYR A 425 15.45 8.50 -14.13
N LEU A 426 15.96 7.31 -13.81
CA LEU A 426 16.12 6.87 -12.42
C LEU A 426 17.18 7.65 -11.66
N ASN A 427 18.28 8.06 -12.31
CA ASN A 427 19.28 8.93 -11.68
C ASN A 427 18.70 10.30 -11.32
N ASP A 428 17.88 10.88 -12.20
CA ASP A 428 17.27 12.20 -11.96
C ASP A 428 16.19 12.12 -10.86
N ASN A 429 15.39 11.05 -10.85
CA ASN A 429 14.46 10.76 -9.76
C ASN A 429 15.17 10.55 -8.43
N TYR A 430 16.31 9.85 -8.42
CA TYR A 430 17.13 9.65 -7.23
C TYR A 430 17.63 11.00 -6.70
N ARG A 431 18.25 11.83 -7.54
CA ARG A 431 18.75 13.16 -7.14
C ARG A 431 17.65 14.06 -6.59
N SER A 432 16.48 14.05 -7.24
CA SER A 432 15.31 14.81 -6.78
C SER A 432 14.85 14.36 -5.41
N ALA A 433 14.76 13.04 -5.18
CA ALA A 433 14.35 12.48 -3.90
C ALA A 433 15.39 12.74 -2.78
N VAL A 434 16.69 12.71 -3.09
CA VAL A 434 17.75 13.05 -2.13
C VAL A 434 17.70 14.53 -1.74
N ALA A 435 17.37 15.41 -2.68
CA ALA A 435 17.25 16.85 -2.40
C ALA A 435 16.09 17.22 -1.46
N GLU A 436 15.15 16.30 -1.22
CA GLU A 436 14.07 16.46 -0.24
C GLU A 436 14.52 16.19 1.21
N VAL A 437 15.74 15.66 1.42
CA VAL A 437 16.21 15.21 2.75
C VAL A 437 16.97 16.33 3.45
N ASP A 438 16.40 16.85 4.53
CA ASP A 438 17.05 17.83 5.39
C ASP A 438 18.21 17.21 6.18
N ARG A 439 19.21 18.05 6.50
CA ARG A 439 20.31 17.71 7.43
C ARG A 439 19.97 18.16 8.85
N VAL A 440 20.43 17.40 9.83
CA VAL A 440 20.40 17.82 11.24
C VAL A 440 21.74 18.48 11.59
N ASP A 441 21.71 19.56 12.38
CA ASP A 441 22.92 20.22 12.86
C ASP A 441 23.82 19.25 13.64
N GLY A 442 25.10 19.16 13.24
CA GLY A 442 26.08 18.25 13.84
C GLY A 442 25.98 16.79 13.39
N GLU A 443 25.11 16.47 12.42
CA GLU A 443 25.01 15.14 11.81
C GLU A 443 26.26 14.82 10.96
N ASP A 444 26.89 13.67 11.22
CA ASP A 444 28.00 13.18 10.39
C ASP A 444 27.51 12.65 9.02
N GLU A 445 28.42 12.54 8.06
CA GLU A 445 28.09 12.12 6.69
C GLU A 445 27.47 10.72 6.61
N PHE A 446 27.91 9.79 7.47
CA PHE A 446 27.36 8.43 7.44
C PHE A 446 25.94 8.40 8.01
N THR A 447 25.70 9.10 9.12
CA THR A 447 24.36 9.24 9.69
C THR A 447 23.41 9.92 8.69
N HIS A 448 23.84 11.00 8.04
CA HIS A 448 23.05 11.64 6.99
C HIS A 448 22.79 10.69 5.81
N ARG A 449 23.79 9.90 5.41
CA ARG A 449 23.64 8.92 4.33
C ARG A 449 22.60 7.86 4.67
N MET A 450 22.60 7.34 5.90
CA MET A 450 21.59 6.39 6.36
C MET A 450 20.20 7.03 6.45
N ARG A 451 20.11 8.30 6.82
CA ARG A 451 18.86 9.07 6.77
C ARG A 451 18.31 9.17 5.35
N VAL A 452 19.15 9.48 4.36
CA VAL A 452 18.78 9.49 2.95
C VAL A 452 18.25 8.11 2.54
N MET A 453 18.96 7.03 2.89
CA MET A 453 18.49 5.68 2.59
C MET A 453 17.14 5.37 3.23
N SER A 454 16.93 5.70 4.51
CA SER A 454 15.63 5.52 5.19
C SER A 454 14.53 6.33 4.51
N TYR A 455 14.80 7.59 4.15
CA TYR A 455 13.85 8.45 3.45
C TYR A 455 13.42 7.86 2.10
N LEU A 456 14.35 7.36 1.30
CA LEU A 456 14.05 6.73 0.02
C LEU A 456 13.17 5.48 0.19
N HIS A 457 13.41 4.67 1.22
CA HIS A 457 12.58 3.51 1.52
C HIS A 457 11.17 3.91 1.97
N LEU A 458 11.07 4.86 2.92
CA LEU A 458 9.80 5.33 3.48
C LEU A 458 8.95 6.15 2.49
N THR A 459 9.56 6.77 1.49
CA THR A 459 8.83 7.64 0.55
C THR A 459 8.71 7.07 -0.85
N ARG A 460 9.53 6.09 -1.27
CA ARG A 460 9.46 5.52 -2.63
C ARG A 460 9.18 4.02 -2.61
N PHE A 461 9.94 3.25 -1.83
CA PHE A 461 9.86 1.78 -1.84
C PHE A 461 8.61 1.24 -1.12
N VAL A 462 8.34 1.71 0.11
CA VAL A 462 7.22 1.22 0.95
C VAL A 462 5.88 1.37 0.23
N ARG A 463 5.72 2.40 -0.61
CA ARG A 463 4.48 2.66 -1.34
C ARG A 463 4.15 1.57 -2.35
N THR A 464 5.16 0.90 -2.91
CA THR A 464 4.97 -0.27 -3.78
C THR A 464 4.39 -1.45 -3.00
N LEU A 465 4.83 -1.62 -1.75
CA LEU A 465 4.35 -2.68 -0.86
C LEU A 465 2.95 -2.37 -0.33
N LEU A 466 2.72 -1.15 0.13
CA LEU A 466 1.41 -0.71 0.61
C LEU A 466 0.33 -0.80 -0.47
N ASP A 467 0.63 -0.32 -1.70
CA ASP A 467 -0.29 -0.44 -2.83
C ASP A 467 -0.54 -1.92 -3.19
N ARG A 468 0.51 -2.76 -3.24
CA ARG A 468 0.37 -4.21 -3.46
C ARG A 468 -0.61 -4.83 -2.47
N LYS A 469 -0.34 -4.65 -1.17
CA LYS A 469 -1.12 -5.24 -0.09
C LYS A 469 -2.55 -4.73 -0.14
N ASP A 470 -2.75 -3.42 -0.28
CA ASP A 470 -4.09 -2.84 -0.34
C ASP A 470 -4.86 -3.38 -1.56
N ARG A 471 -4.27 -3.42 -2.76
CA ARG A 471 -4.94 -3.97 -3.95
C ARG A 471 -5.31 -5.43 -3.80
N MET A 472 -4.40 -6.27 -3.31
CA MET A 472 -4.65 -7.71 -3.16
C MET A 472 -5.71 -7.98 -2.10
N SER A 473 -5.58 -7.36 -0.93
CA SER A 473 -6.53 -7.56 0.17
C SER A 473 -7.91 -7.01 -0.16
N MET A 474 -7.95 -5.85 -0.81
CA MET A 474 -9.22 -5.21 -1.11
C MET A 474 -9.94 -5.81 -2.31
N ALA A 475 -9.25 -6.54 -3.19
CA ALA A 475 -9.89 -7.34 -4.23
C ALA A 475 -10.74 -8.50 -3.68
N VAL A 476 -10.58 -8.84 -2.40
CA VAL A 476 -11.37 -9.85 -1.69
C VAL A 476 -12.12 -9.27 -0.49
N GLY A 477 -12.17 -7.94 -0.34
CA GLY A 477 -12.91 -7.30 0.77
C GLY A 477 -12.31 -7.56 2.16
N LEU A 478 -10.98 -7.72 2.26
CA LEU A 478 -10.24 -7.84 3.52
C LEU A 478 -9.52 -6.53 3.83
N GLU A 479 -9.72 -5.96 5.01
CA GLU A 479 -8.96 -4.79 5.46
C GLU A 479 -7.65 -5.20 6.12
N VAL A 480 -6.51 -4.74 5.60
CA VAL A 480 -5.22 -4.99 6.24
C VAL A 480 -4.59 -3.72 6.80
N ARG A 481 -4.54 -3.65 8.13
CA ARG A 481 -3.95 -2.58 8.94
C ARG A 481 -2.43 -2.78 9.07
N VAL A 482 -1.68 -1.68 9.13
CA VAL A 482 -0.19 -1.69 9.16
C VAL A 482 0.31 -0.85 10.34
N PRO A 483 0.46 -1.47 11.53
CA PRO A 483 0.94 -0.80 12.72
C PRO A 483 2.23 0.00 12.52
N PHE A 484 3.20 -0.56 11.78
CA PHE A 484 4.48 0.11 11.54
C PHE A 484 4.39 1.37 10.68
N CYS A 485 3.25 1.66 10.04
CA CYS A 485 3.02 2.90 9.32
C CYS A 485 2.40 4.03 10.18
N ASP A 486 2.18 3.83 11.48
CA ASP A 486 1.76 4.94 12.35
C ASP A 486 2.82 6.04 12.32
N HIS A 487 2.39 7.24 11.92
CA HIS A 487 3.28 8.37 11.70
C HIS A 487 4.12 8.73 12.93
N ARG A 488 3.62 8.50 14.15
CA ARG A 488 4.37 8.77 15.39
C ARG A 488 5.59 7.85 15.51
N LEU A 489 5.42 6.57 15.20
CA LEU A 489 6.52 5.61 15.17
C LEU A 489 7.50 5.92 14.03
N VAL A 490 6.98 6.20 12.84
CA VAL A 490 7.81 6.52 11.68
C VAL A 490 8.65 7.76 11.94
N GLU A 491 8.07 8.86 12.44
CA GLU A 491 8.77 10.10 12.76
C GLU A 491 9.83 9.90 13.84
N TYR A 492 9.51 9.15 14.90
CA TYR A 492 10.42 8.88 15.99
C TYR A 492 11.63 8.08 15.50
N VAL A 493 11.39 6.93 14.87
CA VAL A 493 12.47 6.04 14.41
C VAL A 493 13.23 6.67 13.24
N TYR A 494 12.59 7.43 12.35
CA TYR A 494 13.30 8.15 11.28
C TYR A 494 14.39 9.07 11.84
N ASN A 495 14.14 9.70 12.99
CA ASN A 495 15.09 10.62 13.63
C ASN A 495 16.10 9.95 14.55
N THR A 496 15.90 8.69 14.93
CA THR A 496 16.87 7.93 15.73
C THR A 496 18.20 7.72 14.97
N PRO A 497 19.37 8.01 15.57
CA PRO A 497 20.68 7.79 14.96
C PRO A 497 20.88 6.34 14.51
N TRP A 498 21.56 6.14 13.38
CA TRP A 498 21.77 4.80 12.82
C TRP A 498 22.50 3.86 13.80
N SER A 499 23.48 4.37 14.54
CA SER A 499 24.20 3.62 15.56
C SER A 499 23.29 3.04 16.65
N MET A 500 22.16 3.70 16.97
CA MET A 500 21.17 3.18 17.90
C MET A 500 20.28 2.12 17.24
N LYS A 501 19.96 2.25 15.93
CA LYS A 501 19.19 1.25 15.18
C LYS A 501 19.89 -0.11 15.09
N THR A 502 21.22 -0.11 15.19
CA THR A 502 22.10 -1.27 15.08
C THR A 502 23.06 -1.37 16.28
N TYR A 503 22.61 -1.04 17.50
CA TYR A 503 23.49 -0.87 18.67
C TYR A 503 24.31 -2.12 19.05
N ASP A 504 23.86 -3.31 18.66
CA ASP A 504 24.53 -4.60 18.88
C ASP A 504 25.06 -5.24 17.58
N GLY A 505 25.16 -4.44 16.51
CA GLY A 505 25.65 -4.86 15.19
C GLY A 505 24.66 -5.68 14.37
N ARG A 506 23.39 -5.75 14.78
CA ARG A 506 22.33 -6.49 14.08
C ARG A 506 21.36 -5.57 13.38
N GLU A 507 20.61 -6.12 12.42
CA GLU A 507 19.45 -5.44 11.87
C GLU A 507 18.32 -5.36 12.89
N LYS A 508 17.61 -4.23 12.88
CA LYS A 508 16.44 -3.96 13.72
C LYS A 508 16.70 -4.14 15.21
N SER A 509 17.89 -3.78 15.71
CA SER A 509 18.23 -3.93 17.14
C SER A 509 17.23 -3.21 18.05
N LEU A 510 16.73 -2.03 17.64
CA LEU A 510 15.70 -1.31 18.41
C LEU A 510 14.39 -2.09 18.52
N LEU A 511 13.89 -2.62 17.40
CA LEU A 511 12.67 -3.43 17.43
C LEU A 511 12.88 -4.70 18.26
N ARG A 512 13.99 -5.42 18.05
CA ARG A 512 14.34 -6.60 18.88
C ARG A 512 14.41 -6.24 20.36
N GLY A 513 15.05 -5.12 20.70
CA GLY A 513 15.14 -4.62 22.07
C GLY A 513 13.75 -4.41 22.70
N ALA A 514 12.82 -3.85 21.93
CA ALA A 514 11.47 -3.51 22.37
C ALA A 514 10.54 -4.73 22.57
N VAL A 515 10.80 -5.85 21.88
CA VAL A 515 9.85 -6.99 21.88
C VAL A 515 10.46 -8.35 22.27
N LYS A 516 11.77 -8.43 22.54
CA LYS A 516 12.45 -9.71 22.83
C LYS A 516 11.88 -10.47 24.03
N ASP A 517 11.27 -9.77 24.97
CA ASP A 517 10.64 -10.33 26.17
C ASP A 517 9.30 -11.02 25.86
N ALA A 518 8.67 -10.67 24.74
CA ALA A 518 7.37 -11.18 24.31
C ALA A 518 7.46 -12.27 23.23
N LEU A 519 8.67 -12.66 22.81
CA LEU A 519 8.90 -13.55 21.66
C LEU A 519 9.74 -14.78 22.02
N PRO A 520 9.54 -15.92 21.33
CA PRO A 520 10.43 -17.07 21.48
C PRO A 520 11.84 -16.73 20.98
N GLN A 521 12.85 -17.32 21.62
CA GLN A 521 14.25 -17.04 21.32
C GLN A 521 14.63 -17.36 19.87
N SER A 522 13.98 -18.34 19.24
CA SER A 522 14.18 -18.67 17.82
C SER A 522 13.95 -17.46 16.91
N VAL A 523 12.89 -16.68 17.16
CA VAL A 523 12.51 -15.50 16.38
C VAL A 523 13.33 -14.28 16.76
N VAL A 524 13.60 -14.09 18.06
CA VAL A 524 14.51 -13.03 18.53
C VAL A 524 15.88 -13.14 17.84
N GLN A 525 16.35 -14.37 17.59
CA GLN A 525 17.62 -14.63 16.92
C GLN A 525 17.53 -14.70 15.39
N ARG A 526 16.33 -14.79 14.82
CA ARG A 526 16.11 -15.01 13.39
C ARG A 526 16.57 -13.81 12.55
N VAL A 527 17.31 -14.10 11.48
CA VAL A 527 17.68 -13.12 10.44
C VAL A 527 16.49 -12.89 9.50
N LYS A 528 16.38 -11.67 8.96
CA LYS A 528 15.32 -11.31 8.02
C LYS A 528 15.21 -12.28 6.83
N SER A 529 14.00 -12.79 6.62
CA SER A 529 13.55 -13.51 5.42
C SER A 529 12.43 -12.71 4.73
N PRO A 530 12.43 -12.51 3.39
CA PRO A 530 11.32 -11.90 2.66
C PRO A 530 10.10 -12.83 2.59
N TYR A 531 8.95 -12.28 2.16
CA TYR A 531 7.73 -13.07 1.91
C TYR A 531 8.02 -14.29 1.01
N PRO A 532 7.45 -15.46 1.31
CA PRO A 532 7.83 -16.69 0.63
C PRO A 532 7.31 -16.71 -0.82
N SER A 533 8.04 -17.41 -1.69
CA SER A 533 7.69 -17.66 -3.09
C SER A 533 7.70 -19.16 -3.34
N THR A 534 6.84 -19.66 -4.21
CA THR A 534 6.84 -21.10 -4.52
C THR A 534 8.17 -21.50 -5.16
N GLN A 535 8.71 -22.66 -4.79
CA GLN A 535 9.87 -23.27 -5.45
C GLN A 535 9.49 -24.52 -6.24
N ASP A 536 8.18 -24.75 -6.47
CA ASP A 536 7.69 -25.90 -7.21
C ASP A 536 8.10 -25.80 -8.70
N PRO A 537 8.85 -26.77 -9.25
CA PRO A 537 9.24 -26.76 -10.66
C PRO A 537 8.05 -26.87 -11.62
N LEU A 538 6.92 -27.44 -11.20
CA LEU A 538 5.71 -27.53 -12.02
C LEU A 538 5.07 -26.16 -12.24
N TYR A 539 5.15 -25.27 -11.25
CA TYR A 539 4.70 -23.88 -11.42
C TYR A 539 5.49 -23.18 -12.54
N ALA A 540 6.81 -23.31 -12.52
CA ALA A 540 7.67 -22.72 -13.55
C ALA A 540 7.35 -23.29 -14.94
N ALA A 541 7.20 -24.61 -15.05
CA ALA A 541 6.83 -25.29 -16.29
C ALA A 541 5.46 -24.82 -16.84
N ASP A 542 4.48 -24.59 -15.96
CA ASP A 542 3.16 -24.13 -16.35
C ASP A 542 3.20 -22.71 -16.95
N ILE A 543 3.89 -21.78 -16.30
CA ILE A 543 3.96 -20.39 -16.80
C ILE A 543 4.82 -20.30 -18.08
N GLU A 544 5.86 -21.12 -18.21
CA GLU A 544 6.67 -21.20 -19.43
C GLU A 544 5.84 -21.72 -20.60
N ARG A 545 5.03 -22.77 -20.39
CA ARG A 545 4.09 -23.27 -21.40
C ARG A 545 3.14 -22.15 -21.84
N GLN A 546 2.49 -21.48 -20.88
CA GLN A 546 1.55 -20.39 -21.17
C GLN A 546 2.20 -19.23 -21.96
N ALA A 547 3.44 -18.87 -21.63
CA ALA A 547 4.14 -17.80 -22.34
C ALA A 547 4.54 -18.20 -23.77
N ASN A 548 4.89 -19.47 -24.00
CA ASN A 548 5.17 -20.00 -25.33
C ASN A 548 3.92 -20.15 -26.21
N GLU A 549 2.74 -20.30 -25.59
CA GLU A 549 1.44 -20.36 -26.28
C GLU A 549 0.93 -18.97 -26.73
N LEU A 550 1.55 -17.86 -26.29
CA LEU A 550 1.17 -16.52 -26.73
C LEU A 550 1.36 -16.36 -28.26
N PRO A 551 0.37 -15.79 -28.98
CA PRO A 551 0.47 -15.53 -30.41
C PRO A 551 1.70 -14.69 -30.77
N ALA A 552 2.33 -14.99 -31.90
CA ALA A 552 3.55 -14.31 -32.36
C ALA A 552 3.37 -12.79 -32.56
N ASP A 553 2.15 -12.38 -32.90
CA ASP A 553 1.70 -11.01 -33.15
C ASP A 553 1.04 -10.36 -31.92
N HIS A 554 1.10 -11.00 -30.75
CA HIS A 554 0.55 -10.44 -29.52
C HIS A 554 1.20 -9.08 -29.19
N PRO A 555 0.42 -8.03 -28.84
CA PRO A 555 0.96 -6.67 -28.63
C PRO A 555 2.08 -6.57 -27.58
N VAL A 556 2.15 -7.50 -26.63
CA VAL A 556 3.25 -7.57 -25.64
C VAL A 556 4.64 -7.61 -26.29
N PHE A 557 4.75 -8.23 -27.48
CA PHE A 557 6.03 -8.37 -28.19
C PHE A 557 6.48 -7.09 -28.92
N SER A 558 5.67 -6.02 -28.88
CA SER A 558 6.13 -4.67 -29.22
C SER A 558 6.95 -4.03 -28.08
N LEU A 559 6.78 -4.52 -26.84
CA LEU A 559 7.43 -4.00 -25.65
C LEU A 559 8.57 -4.89 -25.17
N ILE A 560 8.39 -6.21 -25.26
CA ILE A 560 9.33 -7.22 -24.77
C ILE A 560 9.84 -8.06 -25.94
N ASP A 561 11.15 -8.23 -26.08
CA ASP A 561 11.72 -9.07 -27.16
C ASP A 561 11.32 -10.54 -26.97
N ARG A 562 10.63 -11.11 -27.95
CA ARG A 562 10.16 -12.51 -27.91
C ARG A 562 11.30 -13.51 -27.76
N LYS A 563 12.51 -13.20 -28.24
CA LYS A 563 13.67 -14.10 -28.17
C LYS A 563 14.02 -14.49 -26.74
N VAL A 564 13.67 -13.64 -25.76
CA VAL A 564 13.94 -13.92 -24.34
C VAL A 564 13.15 -15.10 -23.80
N LEU A 565 12.06 -15.53 -24.44
CA LEU A 565 11.29 -16.69 -23.99
C LEU A 565 12.14 -17.97 -23.94
N SER A 566 13.15 -18.07 -24.81
CA SER A 566 14.06 -19.22 -24.81
C SER A 566 15.06 -19.10 -23.66
N GLY A 567 14.89 -19.90 -22.61
CA GLY A 567 15.79 -19.91 -21.45
C GLY A 567 15.60 -18.70 -20.51
N ALA A 568 14.47 -18.00 -20.59
CA ALA A 568 14.18 -16.88 -19.70
C ALA A 568 14.16 -17.32 -18.23
N HIS A 569 14.71 -16.46 -17.37
CA HIS A 569 14.47 -16.58 -15.94
C HIS A 569 12.96 -16.43 -15.65
N ARG A 570 12.45 -17.20 -14.68
CA ARG A 570 11.03 -17.22 -14.26
C ARG A 570 10.38 -15.83 -14.14
N TYR A 571 11.02 -14.89 -13.46
CA TYR A 571 10.51 -13.51 -13.30
C TYR A 571 10.28 -12.79 -14.64
N THR A 572 11.07 -13.08 -15.67
CA THR A 572 10.88 -12.54 -17.02
C THR A 572 9.63 -13.12 -17.66
N VAL A 573 9.40 -14.44 -17.50
CA VAL A 573 8.19 -15.13 -17.98
C VAL A 573 6.93 -14.57 -17.31
N GLU A 574 6.93 -14.43 -15.98
CA GLU A 574 5.82 -13.84 -15.23
C GLU A 574 5.53 -12.40 -15.65
N ARG A 575 6.58 -11.60 -15.92
CA ARG A 575 6.42 -10.23 -16.44
C ARG A 575 5.76 -10.22 -17.81
N ILE A 576 6.18 -11.09 -18.73
CA ILE A 576 5.56 -11.21 -20.07
C ILE A 576 4.08 -11.55 -19.94
N LEU A 577 3.74 -12.56 -19.14
CA LEU A 577 2.35 -12.96 -18.93
C LEU A 577 1.51 -11.86 -18.26
N SER A 578 2.08 -11.13 -17.31
CA SER A 578 1.41 -10.01 -16.63
C SER A 578 1.12 -8.85 -17.58
N PHE A 579 2.10 -8.45 -18.41
CA PHE A 579 1.90 -7.44 -19.44
C PHE A 579 0.92 -7.89 -20.50
N ALA A 580 1.00 -9.14 -20.96
CA ALA A 580 0.07 -9.69 -21.94
C ALA A 580 -1.37 -9.63 -21.42
N THR A 581 -1.59 -10.15 -20.20
CA THR A 581 -2.89 -10.14 -19.53
C THR A 581 -3.44 -8.72 -19.35
N TRP A 582 -2.58 -7.76 -18.97
CA TRP A 582 -3.00 -6.36 -18.80
C TRP A 582 -3.35 -5.68 -20.13
N LEU A 583 -2.58 -5.93 -21.19
CA LEU A 583 -2.90 -5.43 -22.54
C LEU A 583 -4.25 -5.99 -23.02
N ASP A 584 -4.57 -7.23 -22.72
CA ASP A 584 -5.88 -7.84 -23.03
C ASP A 584 -7.03 -7.19 -22.26
N ILE A 585 -6.84 -6.90 -20.97
CA ILE A 585 -7.89 -6.31 -20.11
C ILE A 585 -8.15 -4.86 -20.49
N TYR A 586 -7.10 -4.06 -20.59
CA TYR A 586 -7.23 -2.60 -20.65
C TYR A 586 -7.17 -2.06 -22.07
N GLN A 587 -6.54 -2.78 -23.01
CA GLN A 587 -6.33 -2.38 -24.40
C GLN A 587 -5.84 -0.92 -24.52
N PRO A 588 -4.75 -0.55 -23.83
CA PRO A 588 -4.26 0.81 -23.82
C PRO A 588 -3.64 1.20 -25.16
N GLU A 589 -3.76 2.47 -25.52
CA GLU A 589 -2.90 3.09 -26.52
C GLU A 589 -1.52 3.32 -25.88
N VAL A 590 -0.49 2.66 -26.40
CA VAL A 590 0.89 2.79 -25.91
C VAL A 590 1.69 3.67 -26.87
N VAL A 591 2.34 4.72 -26.34
CA VAL A 591 3.05 5.73 -27.15
C VAL A 591 4.43 6.01 -26.57
N PHE A 592 5.50 5.79 -27.32
CA PHE A 592 6.89 6.07 -26.91
C PHE A 592 7.82 6.39 -28.08
#